data_AF-A0A529ICF1-F1
#
_entry.id   AF-A0A529ICF1-F1
#
_cell.length_a   1.000
_cell.length_b   1.000
_cell.length_c   1.000
_cell.angle_alpha   90.00
_cell.angle_beta   90.00
_cell.angle_gamma   90.00
#
_symmetry.space_group_name_H-M   'P 1'
#
loop_
_entity.id
_entity.type
_entity.pdbx_description
1 polymer ?
#
loop_
_entity_poly.entity_id
_entity_poly.type
_entity_poly.pdbx_seq_one_letter_code
_entity_poly.pdbx_strand_id
1 'polypeptide(L)'
;MPIQFKALPTDDVRTLQRGGADAYGHKPERQISDGDGVPCRHCLKNVGAGEAYLVLAYRPFPELQPYAETGPIFLHAQECERAPDDEALPEMLESSDYIVRGYGRNDRIVYG
;
A
#
# COMPACT_ATOMS: atom_id res chain seq x y z
N MET A 1 -2.97 22.83 -6.83
CA MET A 1 -2.75 21.95 -5.67
C MET A 1 -1.65 20.99 -6.04
N PRO A 2 -0.58 20.86 -5.24
CA PRO A 2 0.43 19.85 -5.47
C PRO A 2 -0.12 18.45 -5.20
N ILE A 3 0.44 17.44 -5.86
CA ILE A 3 0.17 16.02 -5.58
C ILE A 3 1.08 15.61 -4.42
N GLN A 4 0.52 14.96 -3.41
CA GLN A 4 1.28 14.39 -2.30
C GLN A 4 1.15 12.86 -2.30
N PHE A 5 2.28 12.19 -2.09
CA PHE A 5 2.36 10.75 -1.88
C PHE A 5 2.34 10.47 -0.38
N LYS A 6 1.42 9.60 0.04
CA LYS A 6 1.23 9.26 1.45
C LYS A 6 1.41 7.78 1.66
N ALA A 7 2.34 7.44 2.54
CA ALA A 7 2.50 6.08 3.02
C ALA A 7 1.35 5.66 3.95
N LEU A 8 1.13 4.35 4.06
CA LEU A 8 0.18 3.80 5.02
C LEU A 8 0.52 4.20 6.47
N PRO A 9 -0.47 4.35 7.36
CA PRO A 9 -0.22 4.61 8.77
C PRO A 9 0.60 3.49 9.42
N THR A 10 1.56 3.86 10.28
CA THR A 10 2.44 2.87 10.91
C THR A 10 1.66 1.88 11.78
N ASP A 11 0.66 2.32 12.55
CA ASP A 11 -0.09 1.43 13.44
C ASP A 11 -0.87 0.35 12.69
N ASP A 12 -1.47 0.71 11.55
CA ASP A 12 -2.16 -0.24 10.66
C ASP A 12 -1.17 -1.26 10.10
N VAL A 13 -0.02 -0.78 9.60
CA VAL A 13 1.03 -1.65 9.06
C VAL A 13 1.62 -2.57 10.12
N ARG A 14 1.84 -2.07 11.35
CA ARG A 14 2.36 -2.87 12.46
C ARG A 14 1.39 -3.97 12.88
N THR A 15 0.09 -3.69 12.85
CA THR A 15 -0.93 -4.71 13.09
C THR A 15 -0.83 -5.84 12.08
N LEU A 16 -0.71 -5.52 10.78
CA LEU A 16 -0.56 -6.51 9.71
C LEU A 16 0.75 -7.30 9.83
N GLN A 17 1.88 -6.62 10.07
CA GLN A 17 3.20 -7.23 10.24
C GLN A 17 3.27 -8.20 11.42
N ARG A 18 2.46 -7.96 12.46
CA ARG A 18 2.37 -8.80 13.66
C ARG A 18 1.30 -9.90 13.56
N GLY A 19 0.76 -10.13 12.36
CA GLY A 19 -0.18 -11.23 12.08
C GLY A 19 -1.65 -10.89 12.32
N GLY A 20 -1.99 -9.60 12.39
CA GLY A 20 -3.37 -9.12 12.33
C GLY A 20 -4.03 -9.44 10.99
N ALA A 21 -5.35 -9.31 10.94
CA ALA A 21 -6.12 -9.63 9.76
C ALA A 21 -6.16 -8.47 8.75
N ASP A 22 -6.26 -8.81 7.47
CA ASP A 22 -6.45 -7.88 6.36
C ASP A 22 -7.92 -7.44 6.21
N ALA A 23 -8.23 -6.70 5.15
CA ALA A 23 -9.58 -6.18 4.92
C ALA A 23 -10.67 -7.25 4.77
N TYR A 24 -10.30 -8.51 4.51
CA TYR A 24 -11.20 -9.65 4.39
C TYR A 24 -11.20 -10.57 5.62
N GLY A 25 -10.46 -10.21 6.67
CA GLY A 25 -10.36 -11.03 7.87
C GLY A 25 -9.34 -12.17 7.75
N HIS A 26 -8.52 -12.17 6.69
CA HIS A 26 -7.49 -13.18 6.47
C HIS A 26 -6.13 -12.71 7.00
N LYS A 27 -5.27 -13.65 7.36
CA LYS A 27 -3.87 -13.31 7.69
C LYS A 27 -3.12 -12.96 6.40
N PRO A 28 -2.30 -11.89 6.38
CA PRO A 28 -1.42 -11.60 5.27
C PRO A 28 -0.57 -12.80 4.88
N GLU A 29 -0.48 -13.07 3.58
CA GLU A 29 0.38 -14.12 3.04
C GLU A 29 1.83 -13.69 3.12
N ARG A 30 2.72 -14.58 3.56
CA ARG A 30 4.16 -14.29 3.65
C ARG A 30 4.90 -14.93 2.48
N GLN A 31 5.73 -14.14 1.81
CA GLN A 31 6.55 -14.57 0.69
C GLN A 31 7.99 -14.04 0.83
N ILE A 32 8.90 -14.54 0.00
CA ILE A 32 10.29 -14.04 -0.11
C ILE A 32 10.42 -13.35 -1.47
N SER A 33 10.93 -12.12 -1.48
CA SER A 33 11.15 -11.38 -2.72
C SER A 33 12.36 -11.93 -3.47
N ASP A 34 12.26 -12.01 -4.79
CA ASP A 34 13.39 -12.23 -5.69
C ASP A 34 14.17 -10.94 -6.00
N GLY A 35 13.71 -9.80 -5.47
CA GLY A 35 14.28 -8.48 -5.66
C GLY A 35 13.66 -7.68 -6.80
N ASP A 36 12.66 -8.23 -7.49
CA ASP A 36 12.04 -7.58 -8.65
C ASP A 36 10.64 -7.04 -8.30
N GLY A 37 10.52 -5.70 -8.30
CA GLY A 37 9.21 -5.03 -8.39
C GLY A 37 8.20 -5.33 -7.29
N VAL A 38 8.62 -5.44 -6.01
CA VAL A 38 7.70 -5.60 -4.86
C VAL A 38 7.57 -4.27 -4.08
N PRO A 39 6.61 -3.39 -4.43
CA PRO A 39 6.51 -2.04 -3.88
C PRO A 39 5.87 -2.02 -2.49
N CYS A 40 6.66 -1.76 -1.44
CA CYS A 40 6.16 -1.64 -0.09
C CYS A 40 5.38 -0.33 0.11
N ARG A 41 4.10 -0.43 0.51
CA ARG A 41 3.22 0.73 0.72
C ARG A 41 3.46 1.53 2.02
N HIS A 42 4.44 1.14 2.83
CA HIS A 42 4.81 1.82 4.09
C HIS A 42 6.06 2.69 3.94
N CYS A 43 7.17 2.11 3.45
CA CYS A 43 8.41 2.86 3.20
C CYS A 43 8.47 3.46 1.79
N LEU A 44 7.51 3.12 0.91
CA LEU A 44 7.44 3.54 -0.49
C LEU A 44 8.68 3.19 -1.34
N LYS A 45 9.38 2.12 -0.95
CA LYS A 45 10.50 1.52 -1.65
C LYS A 45 10.19 0.07 -2.03
N ASN A 46 10.99 -0.50 -2.92
CA ASN A 46 10.91 -1.92 -3.24
C ASN A 46 11.48 -2.79 -2.10
N VAL A 47 10.90 -3.97 -1.90
CA VAL A 47 11.46 -5.00 -1.01
C VAL A 47 12.68 -5.63 -1.68
N GLY A 48 13.77 -5.82 -0.92
CA GLY A 48 15.01 -6.37 -1.44
C GLY A 48 14.98 -7.88 -1.70
N ALA A 49 15.86 -8.35 -2.58
CA ALA A 49 16.03 -9.78 -2.83
C ALA A 49 16.36 -10.56 -1.55
N GLY A 50 15.67 -11.67 -1.31
CA GLY A 50 15.82 -12.50 -0.12
C GLY A 50 15.11 -11.95 1.12
N GLU A 51 14.54 -10.75 1.07
CA GLU A 51 13.74 -10.21 2.15
C GLU A 51 12.31 -10.77 2.12
N ALA A 52 11.73 -10.93 3.30
CA ALA A 52 10.36 -11.39 3.42
C ALA A 52 9.38 -10.22 3.30
N TYR A 53 8.28 -10.46 2.59
CA TYR A 53 7.20 -9.50 2.41
C TYR A 53 5.84 -10.14 2.65
N LEU A 54 4.83 -9.28 2.77
CA LEU A 54 3.44 -9.63 2.95
C LEU A 54 2.62 -9.25 1.72
N VAL A 55 1.70 -10.11 1.34
CA VAL A 55 0.62 -9.85 0.39
C VAL A 55 -0.70 -9.85 1.16
N LEU A 56 -1.52 -8.82 0.99
CA LEU A 56 -2.79 -8.69 1.72
C LEU A 56 -3.82 -7.87 0.95
N ALA A 57 -5.10 -8.11 1.26
CA ALA A 57 -6.20 -7.28 0.76
C ALA A 57 -6.29 -5.98 1.58
N TYR A 58 -6.14 -4.83 0.92
CA TYR A 58 -6.22 -3.52 1.57
C TYR A 58 -7.30 -2.64 0.96
N ARG A 59 -8.06 -1.97 1.84
CA ARG A 59 -9.17 -1.08 1.51
C ARG A 59 -8.95 0.28 2.18
N PRO A 60 -8.54 1.32 1.44
CA PRO A 60 -8.31 2.67 1.98
C PRO A 60 -9.60 3.48 2.17
N PHE A 61 -10.70 2.85 2.57
CA PHE A 61 -12.00 3.50 2.70
C PHE A 61 -12.64 3.20 4.06
N PRO A 62 -13.25 4.21 4.71
CA PRO A 62 -13.83 4.02 6.04
C PRO A 62 -15.05 3.09 6.01
N GLU A 63 -15.85 3.15 4.95
CA GLU A 63 -17.11 2.41 4.83
C GLU A 63 -17.13 1.48 3.60
N LEU A 64 -17.96 0.43 3.65
CA LEU A 64 -18.22 -0.43 2.50
C LEU A 64 -19.25 0.26 1.62
N GLN A 65 -18.83 0.64 0.42
CA GLN A 65 -19.68 1.28 -0.59
C GLN A 65 -19.24 0.84 -2.00
N PRO A 66 -20.05 1.03 -3.05
CA PRO A 66 -19.78 0.46 -4.38
C PRO A 66 -18.43 0.82 -5.02
N TYR A 67 -17.84 1.95 -4.64
CA TYR A 67 -16.52 2.42 -5.10
C TYR A 67 -15.40 2.18 -4.08
N ALA A 68 -15.65 1.47 -2.98
CA ALA A 68 -14.64 1.19 -1.96
C ALA A 68 -13.72 0.07 -2.46
N GLU A 69 -12.81 0.42 -3.36
CA GLU A 69 -11.88 -0.52 -3.96
C GLU A 69 -11.03 -1.21 -2.89
N THR A 70 -10.95 -2.53 -3.01
CA THR A 70 -10.05 -3.36 -2.21
C THR A 70 -9.15 -4.10 -3.19
N GLY A 71 -7.85 -4.01 -2.98
CA GLY A 71 -6.86 -4.61 -3.88
C GLY A 71 -5.68 -5.19 -3.12
N PRO A 72 -4.89 -6.05 -3.78
CA PRO A 72 -3.65 -6.54 -3.19
C PRO A 72 -2.65 -5.39 -3.04
N ILE A 73 -1.98 -5.36 -1.90
CA ILE A 73 -0.81 -4.51 -1.67
C ILE A 73 0.34 -5.34 -1.10
N PHE A 74 1.53 -4.77 -1.13
CA PHE A 74 2.74 -5.37 -0.57
C PHE A 74 3.30 -4.54 0.58
N LEU A 75 3.83 -5.22 1.59
CA LEU A 75 4.55 -4.63 2.71
C LEU A 75 5.81 -5.45 3.03
N HIS A 76 6.89 -4.82 3.47
CA HIS A 76 7.94 -5.57 4.17
C HIS A 76 7.30 -6.37 5.31
N ALA A 77 7.69 -7.64 5.48
CA ALA A 77 7.18 -8.44 6.57
C ALA A 77 7.88 -8.09 7.90
N GLN A 78 9.05 -7.45 7.82
CA GLN A 78 9.78 -6.88 8.93
C GLN A 78 9.40 -5.40 9.07
N GLU A 79 9.46 -4.88 10.29
CA GLU A 79 9.18 -3.48 10.58
C GLU A 79 10.15 -2.57 9.80
N CYS A 80 9.61 -1.76 8.89
CA CYS A 80 10.35 -0.71 8.17
C CYS A 80 9.90 0.67 8.66
N GLU A 81 10.68 1.70 8.31
CA GLU A 81 10.35 3.10 8.61
C GLU A 81 9.35 3.65 7.59
N ARG A 82 8.36 4.41 8.08
CA ARG A 82 7.34 5.01 7.21
C ARG A 82 7.98 6.10 6.35
N ALA A 83 7.66 6.16 5.07
CA ALA A 83 8.04 7.30 4.24
C ALA A 83 7.38 8.59 4.77
N PRO A 84 8.06 9.76 4.69
CA PRO A 84 7.41 11.04 4.92
C PRO A 84 6.36 11.30 3.84
N ASP A 85 5.37 12.14 4.17
CA ASP A 85 4.44 12.67 3.17
C ASP A 85 5.20 13.70 2.33
N ASP A 86 5.32 13.48 1.02
CA ASP A 86 6.14 14.31 0.13
C ASP A 86 5.45 14.49 -1.24
N GLU A 87 5.86 15.51 -1.98
CA GLU A 87 5.51 15.75 -3.38
C GLU A 87 6.47 15.04 -4.35
N ALA A 88 7.64 14.63 -3.86
CA ALA A 88 8.61 13.85 -4.62
C ALA A 88 8.05 12.47 -5.02
N LEU A 89 8.30 12.07 -6.27
CA LEU A 89 7.89 10.77 -6.78
C LEU A 89 8.59 9.65 -5.98
N PRO A 90 7.86 8.73 -5.33
CA PRO A 90 8.48 7.66 -4.56
C PRO A 90 9.24 6.68 -5.44
N GLU A 91 10.30 6.09 -4.89
CA GLU A 91 11.16 5.10 -5.55
C GLU A 91 10.36 3.91 -6.08
N MET A 92 9.33 3.46 -5.38
CA MET A 92 8.50 2.34 -5.84
C MET A 92 7.69 2.61 -7.13
N LEU A 93 7.64 3.86 -7.62
CA LEU A 93 6.90 4.23 -8.82
C LEU A 93 7.78 4.23 -10.09
N GLU A 94 8.40 3.09 -10.41
CA GLU A 94 9.35 2.94 -11.53
C GLU A 94 8.71 2.59 -12.89
N SER A 95 7.42 2.25 -12.92
CA SER A 95 6.70 1.91 -14.16
C SER A 95 6.54 3.13 -15.06
N SER A 96 6.59 2.92 -16.37
CA SER A 96 6.24 3.95 -17.37
C SER A 96 4.75 4.32 -17.33
N ASP A 97 3.91 3.39 -16.88
CA ASP A 97 2.46 3.49 -16.97
C ASP A 97 1.79 3.22 -15.62
N TYR A 98 0.84 4.09 -15.27
CA TYR A 98 0.00 3.96 -14.07
C TYR A 98 -1.47 4.24 -14.39
N ILE A 99 -2.35 3.46 -13.77
CA ILE A 99 -3.77 3.81 -13.69
C ILE A 99 -3.96 4.64 -12.42
N VAL A 100 -4.47 5.86 -12.59
CA VAL A 100 -4.81 6.76 -11.49
C VAL A 100 -6.34 6.89 -11.43
N ARG A 101 -6.90 6.71 -10.23
CA ARG A 101 -8.32 6.95 -9.94
C ARG A 101 -8.44 8.05 -8.90
N GLY A 102 -9.16 9.11 -9.24
CA GLY A 102 -9.44 10.22 -8.33
C GLY A 102 -10.68 9.95 -7.49
N TYR A 103 -10.58 10.15 -6.18
CA TYR A 103 -11.70 10.06 -5.25
C TYR A 103 -11.97 11.42 -4.61
N GLY A 104 -13.26 11.79 -4.52
CA GLY A 104 -13.71 13.01 -3.87
C GLY A 104 -13.80 12.86 -2.35
N ARG A 105 -14.16 13.94 -1.65
CA ARG A 105 -14.32 13.96 -0.19
C ARG A 105 -15.43 13.05 0.34
N ASN A 106 -16.30 12.55 -0.54
CA ASN A 106 -17.39 11.62 -0.24
C ASN A 106 -17.05 10.18 -0.64
N ASP A 107 -15.76 9.88 -0.85
CA ASP A 107 -15.24 8.55 -1.22
C ASP A 107 -15.81 7.98 -2.53
N ARG A 108 -16.30 8.85 -3.42
CA ARG A 108 -16.78 8.49 -4.77
C ARG A 108 -15.72 8.82 -5.82
N ILE A 109 -15.68 8.02 -6.89
CA ILE A 109 -14.84 8.32 -8.05
C ILE A 109 -15.28 9.66 -8.65
N VAL A 110 -14.32 10.55 -8.87
CA VAL A 110 -14.51 11.76 -9.64
C VAL A 110 -14.18 11.41 -11.09
N TYR A 111 -15.22 11.36 -11.92
CA TYR A 111 -15.04 11.29 -13.37
C TYR A 111 -14.69 12.68 -13.89
N GLY A 112 -13.67 12.75 -14.76
CA GLY A 112 -13.23 13.97 -15.42
C GLY A 112 -14.17 14.43 -16.52
#